data_AF-J3HE35-F1
#
_entry.id   AF-J3HE35-F1
#
_cell.length_a   1.000
_cell.length_b   1.000
_cell.length_c   1.000
_cell.angle_alpha   90.00
_cell.angle_beta   90.00
_cell.angle_gamma   90.00
#
_symmetry.space_group_name_H-M   'P 1'
#
loop_
_entity.id
_entity.type
_entity.pdbx_description
1 polymer ?
#
loop_
_entity_poly.entity_id
_entity_poly.type
_entity_poly.pdbx_seq_one_letter_code
_entity_poly.pdbx_strand_id
1 'polypeptide(L)'
;MLFKKTLTAAALLGSLLAASSVFAHAHLKSQTPAADSTVSAPSELRLVFSEGVEAAFTKVTISKDGANVEVKSLATEGSDKKTLVVTPAAPLAAGAYKVEWHAVSVDTHKSEGAYSFKVGQ
;
A
#
# COMPACT_ATOMS: atom_id res chain seq x y z
N MET A 1 4.22 -31.65 -45.76
CA MET A 1 4.50 -30.27 -45.31
C MET A 1 3.37 -29.62 -44.50
N LEU A 2 2.18 -30.24 -44.38
CA LEU A 2 1.03 -29.69 -43.62
C LEU A 2 1.11 -29.91 -42.09
N PHE A 3 1.70 -31.02 -41.62
CA PHE A 3 1.83 -31.30 -40.18
C PHE A 3 2.81 -30.39 -39.43
N LYS A 4 3.73 -29.74 -40.15
CA LYS A 4 4.67 -28.79 -39.55
C LYS A 4 4.00 -27.44 -39.27
N LYS A 5 3.00 -27.04 -40.06
CA LYS A 5 2.26 -25.76 -39.91
C LYS A 5 1.24 -25.80 -38.78
N THR A 6 0.63 -26.95 -38.50
CA THR A 6 -0.35 -27.10 -37.41
C THR A 6 0.31 -27.07 -36.02
N LEU A 7 1.53 -27.61 -35.90
CA LEU A 7 2.30 -27.54 -34.64
C LEU A 7 2.68 -26.10 -34.28
N THR A 8 2.97 -25.27 -35.27
CA THR A 8 3.34 -23.85 -35.06
C THR A 8 2.16 -22.99 -34.61
N ALA A 9 0.95 -23.27 -35.12
CA ALA A 9 -0.26 -22.53 -34.75
C ALA A 9 -0.72 -22.85 -33.30
N ALA A 10 -0.64 -24.11 -32.88
CA ALA A 10 -1.00 -24.51 -31.52
C ALA A 10 -0.04 -23.94 -30.46
N ALA A 11 1.26 -23.85 -30.77
CA ALA A 11 2.25 -23.24 -29.89
C ALA A 11 2.03 -21.73 -29.68
N LEU A 12 1.56 -21.02 -30.71
CA LEU A 12 1.28 -19.58 -30.65
C LEU A 12 0.03 -19.25 -29.82
N LEU A 13 -1.00 -20.10 -29.85
CA LEU A 13 -2.19 -19.95 -28.99
C LEU A 13 -1.89 -20.24 -27.52
N GLY A 14 -0.98 -21.16 -27.22
CA GLY A 14 -0.57 -21.47 -25.84
C GLY A 14 0.13 -20.30 -25.14
N SER A 15 0.92 -19.50 -25.87
CA SER A 15 1.64 -18.34 -25.31
C SER A 15 0.75 -17.17 -24.90
N LEU A 16 -0.46 -17.03 -25.48
CA LEU A 16 -1.39 -15.93 -25.16
C LEU A 16 -2.13 -16.11 -23.83
N LEU A 17 -2.14 -17.33 -23.27
CA LEU A 17 -2.81 -17.63 -22.01
C LEU A 17 -1.91 -17.42 -20.78
N ALA A 18 -0.62 -17.14 -20.99
CA ALA A 18 0.35 -16.86 -19.94
C ALA A 18 0.51 -15.35 -19.68
N ALA A 19 -0.57 -14.57 -19.80
CA ALA A 19 -0.56 -13.17 -19.37
C ALA A 19 -0.43 -13.15 -17.83
N SER A 20 0.80 -12.97 -17.34
CA SER A 20 1.05 -12.67 -15.94
C SER A 20 0.36 -11.33 -15.61
N SER A 21 -0.39 -11.31 -14.52
CA SER A 21 -0.94 -10.06 -13.99
C SER A 21 0.23 -9.19 -13.54
N VAL A 22 0.61 -8.21 -14.37
CA VAL A 22 1.58 -7.17 -13.98
C VAL A 22 0.85 -6.24 -13.03
N PHE A 23 1.07 -6.41 -11.72
CA PHE A 23 0.63 -5.47 -10.70
C PHE A 23 1.57 -4.26 -10.70
N ALA A 24 1.39 -3.36 -11.65
CA ALA A 24 2.17 -2.13 -11.75
C ALA A 24 1.89 -1.14 -10.59
N HIS A 25 0.76 -1.28 -9.89
CA HIS A 25 0.37 -0.35 -8.83
C HIS A 25 0.57 -0.99 -7.45
N ALA A 26 1.19 -0.24 -6.53
CA ALA A 26 1.24 -0.63 -5.12
C ALA A 26 -0.16 -0.52 -4.49
N HIS A 27 -0.82 -1.64 -4.25
CA HIS A 27 -2.11 -1.70 -3.56
C HIS A 27 -1.92 -2.02 -2.08
N LEU A 28 -2.66 -1.35 -1.19
CA LEU A 28 -2.66 -1.69 0.22
C LEU A 28 -3.21 -3.11 0.41
N LYS A 29 -2.43 -3.97 1.08
CA LYS A 29 -2.74 -5.36 1.39
C LYS A 29 -3.21 -5.53 2.83
N SER A 30 -2.59 -4.81 3.74
CA SER A 30 -2.99 -4.76 5.15
C SER A 30 -2.48 -3.48 5.81
N GLN A 31 -3.08 -3.16 6.95
CA GLN A 31 -2.69 -2.02 7.75
C GLN A 31 -2.82 -2.33 9.24
N THR A 32 -1.95 -1.72 10.03
CA THR A 32 -2.02 -1.68 11.48
C THR A 32 -2.02 -0.21 11.91
N PRO A 33 -3.04 0.27 12.66
CA PRO A 33 -4.28 -0.40 13.04
C PRO A 33 -5.12 -0.87 11.85
N ALA A 34 -5.90 -1.93 12.04
CA ALA A 34 -6.80 -2.43 11.00
C ALA A 34 -7.93 -1.42 10.72
N ALA A 35 -8.48 -1.43 9.49
CA ALA A 35 -9.65 -0.60 9.17
C ALA A 35 -10.81 -0.89 10.13
N ASP A 36 -11.50 0.18 10.52
CA ASP A 36 -12.67 0.21 11.41
C ASP A 36 -12.42 -0.37 12.82
N SER A 37 -11.16 -0.64 13.16
CA SER A 37 -10.77 -1.15 14.48
C SER A 37 -10.76 -0.04 15.54
N THR A 38 -10.93 -0.45 16.80
CA THR A 38 -10.64 0.38 17.98
C THR A 38 -9.43 -0.19 18.69
N VAL A 39 -8.40 0.62 18.90
CA VAL A 39 -7.11 0.21 19.49
C VAL A 39 -6.67 1.20 20.57
N SER A 40 -5.76 0.77 21.45
CA SER A 40 -4.96 1.69 22.25
C SER A 40 -4.08 2.55 21.33
N ALA A 41 -3.64 3.72 21.82
CA ALA A 41 -2.89 4.69 21.02
C ALA A 41 -1.61 4.05 20.43
N PRO A 42 -1.53 3.86 19.10
CA PRO A 42 -0.34 3.27 18.50
C PRO A 42 0.79 4.30 18.43
N SER A 43 2.03 3.86 18.61
CA SER A 43 3.22 4.69 18.40
C SER A 43 3.53 4.92 16.92
N GLU A 44 3.03 4.04 16.05
CA GLU A 44 3.21 4.09 14.60
C GLU A 44 2.04 3.41 13.88
N LEU A 45 1.83 3.78 12.63
CA LEU A 45 0.97 3.06 11.71
C LEU A 45 1.85 2.28 10.73
N ARG A 46 1.44 1.07 10.34
CA ARG A 46 2.14 0.26 9.34
C ARG A 46 1.19 -0.03 8.20
N LEU A 47 1.57 0.35 6.98
CA LEU A 47 0.82 0.10 5.75
C LEU A 47 1.64 -0.87 4.89
N VAL A 48 1.09 -2.06 4.62
CA VAL A 48 1.75 -3.10 3.82
C VAL A 48 1.16 -3.09 2.42
N PHE A 49 1.99 -2.86 1.42
CA PHE A 49 1.61 -2.80 0.01
C PHE A 49 1.93 -4.09 -0.75
N SER A 50 1.30 -4.27 -1.91
CA SER A 50 1.59 -5.38 -2.83
C SER A 50 2.99 -5.26 -3.43
N GLU A 51 3.44 -4.04 -3.68
CA GLU A 51 4.74 -3.70 -4.25
C GLU A 51 5.48 -2.73 -3.34
N GLY A 52 6.81 -2.66 -3.51
CA GLY A 52 7.63 -1.72 -2.75
C GLY A 52 7.26 -0.28 -3.08
N VAL A 53 7.34 0.61 -2.08
CA VAL A 53 7.08 2.04 -2.24
C VAL A 53 8.34 2.87 -1.97
N GLU A 54 8.43 4.05 -2.59
CA GLU A 54 9.49 5.01 -2.31
C GLU A 54 8.98 6.03 -1.27
N ALA A 55 9.47 5.93 -0.03
CA ALA A 55 9.06 6.81 1.07
C ALA A 55 9.27 8.29 0.76
N ALA A 56 10.36 8.64 0.05
CA ALA A 56 10.67 10.03 -0.31
C ALA A 56 9.65 10.69 -1.26
N PHE A 57 8.90 9.88 -2.02
CA PHE A 57 7.89 10.35 -2.97
C PHE A 57 6.46 10.02 -2.54
N THR A 58 6.30 9.23 -1.48
CA THR A 58 5.02 8.86 -0.90
C THR A 58 4.58 9.90 0.14
N LYS A 59 3.29 10.22 0.15
CA LYS A 59 2.67 11.10 1.15
C LYS A 59 1.63 10.34 1.93
N VAL A 60 1.60 10.55 3.25
CA VAL A 60 0.52 10.07 4.13
C VAL A 60 0.02 11.24 4.97
N THR A 61 -1.29 11.37 5.07
CA THR A 61 -1.96 12.33 5.94
C THR A 61 -2.75 11.56 6.98
N ILE A 62 -2.54 11.93 8.25
CA ILE A 62 -3.36 11.48 9.36
C ILE A 62 -4.26 12.65 9.73
N SER A 63 -5.56 12.42 9.88
CA SER A 63 -6.50 13.41 10.40
C SER A 63 -7.32 12.83 11.55
N LYS A 64 -7.62 13.68 12.53
CA LYS A 64 -8.51 13.38 13.66
C LYS A 64 -9.66 14.38 13.62
N ASP A 65 -10.89 13.89 13.52
CA ASP A 65 -12.10 14.74 13.47
C ASP A 65 -11.99 15.89 12.43
N GLY A 66 -11.33 15.62 11.31
CA GLY A 66 -11.10 16.59 10.22
C GLY A 66 -9.87 17.50 10.38
N ALA A 67 -9.17 17.47 11.52
CA ALA A 67 -7.94 18.23 11.73
C ALA A 67 -6.70 17.36 11.46
N ASN A 68 -5.70 17.92 10.77
CA ASN A 68 -4.46 17.21 10.47
C ASN A 68 -3.65 16.93 11.75
N VAL A 69 -3.10 15.73 11.81
CA VAL A 69 -2.15 15.27 12.82
C VAL A 69 -0.77 15.28 12.18
N GLU A 70 0.18 15.91 12.86
CA GLU A 70 1.54 16.01 12.35
C GLU A 70 2.21 14.62 12.31
N VAL A 71 2.84 14.33 11.17
CA VAL A 71 3.61 13.12 10.92
C VAL A 71 5.10 13.46 11.05
N LYS A 72 5.79 12.78 11.96
CA LYS A 72 7.23 12.97 12.20
C LYS A 72 8.08 12.37 11.08
N SER A 73 7.72 11.17 10.64
CA SER A 73 8.50 10.44 9.65
C SER A 73 7.67 9.41 8.88
N LEU A 74 8.08 9.21 7.62
CA LEU A 74 7.73 8.07 6.78
C LEU A 74 9.00 7.30 6.47
N ALA A 75 8.99 5.99 6.70
CA ALA A 75 10.11 5.11 6.37
C ALA A 75 9.61 3.78 5.82
N THR A 76 10.36 3.18 4.90
CA THR A 76 10.11 1.79 4.49
C THR A 76 10.94 0.82 5.30
N GLU A 77 10.37 -0.34 5.61
CA GLU A 77 11.07 -1.45 6.22
C GLU A 77 11.35 -2.58 5.23
N GLY A 78 12.40 -3.34 5.49
CA GLY A 78 12.82 -4.46 4.66
C GLY A 78 13.50 -4.02 3.35
N SER A 79 14.17 -4.97 2.69
CA SER A 79 14.78 -4.73 1.38
C SER A 79 13.75 -4.64 0.25
N ASP A 80 12.56 -5.21 0.45
CA ASP A 80 11.46 -5.17 -0.53
C ASP A 80 10.67 -3.84 -0.49
N LYS A 81 10.88 -3.02 0.55
CA LYS A 81 10.22 -1.74 0.79
C LYS A 81 8.68 -1.81 0.79
N LYS A 82 8.09 -2.98 1.03
CA LYS A 82 6.62 -3.17 0.95
C LYS A 82 5.87 -2.65 2.16
N THR A 83 6.56 -2.47 3.28
CA THR A 83 5.97 -1.91 4.50
C THR A 83 6.37 -0.45 4.63
N LEU A 84 5.39 0.44 4.66
CA LEU A 84 5.56 1.85 5.02
C LEU A 84 5.17 2.05 6.48
N VAL A 85 6.10 2.55 7.28
CA VAL A 85 5.92 2.95 8.67
C VAL A 85 5.69 4.45 8.72
N VAL A 86 4.62 4.84 9.41
CA VAL A 86 4.20 6.23 9.59
C VAL A 86 4.21 6.55 11.08
N THR A 87 5.10 7.45 11.50
CA THR A 87 5.26 7.82 12.91
C THR A 87 4.61 9.18 13.17
N PRO A 88 3.55 9.27 13.98
CA PRO A 88 3.01 10.55 14.44
C PRO A 88 4.04 11.37 15.22
N ALA A 89 3.95 12.70 15.19
CA ALA A 89 4.85 13.59 15.95
C ALA A 89 4.55 13.61 17.46
N ALA A 90 3.33 13.26 17.85
CA ALA A 90 2.90 13.16 19.23
C ALA A 90 1.98 11.92 19.42
N PRO A 91 1.84 11.40 20.65
CA PRO A 91 0.90 10.32 20.95
C PRO A 91 -0.52 10.64 20.48
N LEU A 92 -1.20 9.65 19.91
CA LEU A 92 -2.55 9.80 19.40
C LEU A 92 -3.57 9.82 20.55
N ALA A 93 -4.23 10.95 20.78
CA ALA A 93 -5.31 11.06 21.75
C ALA A 93 -6.58 10.32 21.30
N ALA A 94 -7.37 9.78 22.23
CA ALA A 94 -8.61 9.07 21.91
C ALA A 94 -9.54 9.82 20.93
N GLY A 95 -10.08 9.12 19.94
CA GLY A 95 -10.92 9.70 18.89
C GLY A 95 -10.88 8.92 17.57
N ALA A 96 -11.63 9.40 16.58
CA ALA A 96 -11.67 8.80 15.25
C ALA A 96 -10.57 9.39 14.37
N TYR A 97 -9.87 8.50 13.67
CA TYR A 97 -8.76 8.85 12.79
C TYR A 97 -9.04 8.39 11.37
N LYS A 98 -8.60 9.20 10.40
CA LYS A 98 -8.55 8.85 8.98
C LYS A 98 -7.10 8.93 8.51
N VAL A 99 -6.67 7.90 7.79
CA VAL A 99 -5.34 7.80 7.19
C VAL A 99 -5.54 7.78 5.67
N GLU A 100 -4.92 8.73 4.99
CA GLU A 100 -4.96 8.87 3.54
C GLU A 100 -3.54 8.78 3.00
N TRP A 101 -3.35 8.14 1.85
CA TRP A 101 -2.03 8.04 1.22
C TRP A 101 -2.10 8.31 -0.28
N HIS A 102 -1.00 8.88 -0.78
CA HIS A 102 -0.62 8.86 -2.19
C HIS A 102 0.76 8.22 -2.27
N ALA A 103 0.80 6.94 -2.64
CA ALA A 103 2.02 6.14 -2.72
C ALA A 103 2.63 6.22 -4.12
N VAL A 104 3.96 6.19 -4.16
CA VAL A 104 4.74 5.99 -5.39
C VAL A 104 5.47 4.68 -5.24
N SER A 105 5.20 3.72 -6.13
CA SER A 105 5.89 2.44 -6.13
C SER A 105 7.31 2.57 -6.67
N VAL A 106 8.16 1.58 -6.37
CA VAL A 106 9.54 1.49 -6.88
C VAL A 106 9.63 1.40 -8.41
N ASP A 107 8.54 1.03 -9.08
CA ASP A 107 8.39 1.02 -10.54
C ASP A 107 7.76 2.32 -11.10
N THR A 108 7.66 3.37 -10.27
CA THR A 108 7.25 4.75 -10.60
C THR A 108 5.75 5.02 -10.77
N HIS A 109 4.88 4.03 -10.56
CA HIS A 109 3.44 4.24 -10.60
C HIS A 109 2.89 4.86 -9.32
N LYS A 110 1.77 5.57 -9.45
CA LYS A 110 1.08 6.22 -8.32
C LYS A 110 -0.18 5.46 -7.96
N SER A 111 -0.42 5.29 -6.67
CA SER A 111 -1.68 4.78 -6.14
C SER A 111 -2.12 5.60 -4.94
N GLU A 112 -3.40 5.54 -4.63
CA GLU A 112 -3.97 6.26 -3.49
C GLU A 112 -5.03 5.42 -2.78
N GLY A 113 -5.37 5.85 -1.57
CA GLY A 113 -6.45 5.26 -0.81
C GLY A 113 -6.59 5.89 0.56
N ALA A 114 -7.58 5.39 1.30
CA ALA A 114 -7.87 5.83 2.66
C ALA A 114 -8.41 4.68 3.50
N TYR A 115 -8.19 4.75 4.82
CA TYR A 115 -8.93 3.95 5.80
C TYR A 115 -9.13 4.74 7.10
N SER A 116 -10.05 4.27 7.93
CA SER A 116 -10.31 4.85 9.26
C SER A 116 -10.07 3.85 10.36
N PHE A 117 -9.70 4.34 11.54
CA PHE A 117 -9.62 3.57 12.78
C PHE A 117 -9.96 4.48 13.97
N LYS A 118 -10.16 3.90 15.14
CA LYS A 118 -10.43 4.64 16.37
C LYS A 118 -9.35 4.36 17.41
N VAL A 119 -8.90 5.41 18.09
CA VAL A 119 -8.15 5.26 19.35
C VAL A 119 -9.18 5.26 20.49
N GLY A 120 -9.28 4.14 21.19
CA GLY A 120 -10.09 3.95 22.39
C GLY A 120 -9.20 3.53 23.56
N GLN A 121 -9.69 3.67 24.80
CA GLN A 121 -8.97 3.20 25.98
C GLN A 121 -8.78 1.67 25.96
#